data_AF-A0A2L0U0N5-F1
#
_entry.id   AF-A0A2L0U0N5-F1
#
_cell.length_a   1.000
_cell.length_b   1.000
_cell.length_c   1.000
_cell.angle_alpha   90.00
_cell.angle_beta   90.00
_cell.angle_gamma   90.00
#
_symmetry.space_group_name_H-M   'P 1'
#
loop_
_entity.id
_entity.type
_entity.pdbx_description
1 polymer ?
#
loop_
_entity_poly.entity_id
_entity_poly.type
_entity_poly.pdbx_seq_one_letter_code
_entity_poly.pdbx_strand_id
1 'polypeptide(L)'
;MSHPLDSTLGPMAPFVCQLLTEMHAVMGVNGSPVVDHLCYRAATLPEYLELKAVLAAHGVLLVEGMIGGRPIATYRLHQPVCWEQVTVPCIELAAPKAGRSHQAGLEHIELVVPSLTALVATHPDVPFKTGNIDDERNPDIGLMLPSGQIKFHLRPLEEVIDEELCTGAVVPVPADYYDGL
;
A
#
# COMPACT_ATOMS: atom_id res chain seq x y z
N MET A 1 13.89 10.99 12.38
CA MET A 1 14.51 11.71 11.25
C MET A 1 13.50 11.73 10.11
N SER A 2 13.48 12.78 9.28
CA SER A 2 12.62 12.80 8.08
C SER A 2 13.18 11.88 7.00
N HIS A 3 12.31 11.22 6.25
CA HIS A 3 12.69 10.42 5.09
C HIS A 3 12.99 11.35 3.89
N PRO A 4 13.96 11.03 3.01
CA PRO A 4 14.27 11.88 1.84
C PRO A 4 13.07 12.19 0.93
N LEU A 5 12.11 11.27 0.86
CA LEU A 5 10.88 11.43 0.07
C LEU A 5 9.79 12.27 0.76
N ASP A 6 9.95 12.67 2.03
CA ASP A 6 8.89 13.36 2.78
C ASP A 6 8.50 14.72 2.16
N SER A 7 9.43 15.38 1.47
CA SER A 7 9.18 16.65 0.78
C SER A 7 8.35 16.48 -0.50
N THR A 8 8.31 15.28 -1.08
CA THR A 8 7.59 14.96 -2.31
C THR A 8 6.29 14.24 -2.04
N LEU A 9 6.31 13.22 -1.17
CA LEU A 9 5.17 12.33 -0.90
C LEU A 9 4.39 12.73 0.36
N GLY A 10 4.85 13.74 1.08
CA GLY A 10 4.35 14.07 2.41
C GLY A 10 5.00 13.23 3.51
N PRO A 11 4.74 13.55 4.78
CA PRO A 11 5.44 12.94 5.92
C PRO A 11 5.02 11.49 6.15
N MET A 12 5.79 10.54 5.63
CA MET A 12 5.39 9.11 5.61
C MET A 12 5.39 8.47 6.99
N ALA A 13 6.44 8.67 7.79
CA ALA A 13 6.51 8.10 9.13
C ALA A 13 5.39 8.63 10.06
N PRO A 14 5.10 9.95 10.09
CA PRO A 14 3.93 10.47 10.79
C PRO A 14 2.59 9.90 10.30
N PHE A 15 2.41 9.70 9.00
CA PHE A 15 1.19 9.07 8.46
C PHE A 15 1.01 7.64 8.97
N VAL A 16 2.07 6.82 8.91
CA VAL A 16 2.07 5.45 9.44
C VAL A 16 1.74 5.46 10.94
N CYS A 17 2.40 6.32 11.72
CA CYS A 17 2.18 6.45 13.16
C CYS A 17 0.72 6.83 13.48
N GLN A 18 0.14 7.76 12.73
CA GLN A 18 -1.23 8.21 12.91
C GLN A 18 -2.23 7.05 12.69
N LEU A 19 -2.07 6.29 11.60
CA LEU A 19 -2.95 5.15 11.32
C LEU A 19 -2.82 4.04 12.36
N LEU A 20 -1.59 3.71 12.80
CA LEU A 20 -1.40 2.72 13.86
C LEU A 20 -2.01 3.18 15.19
N THR A 21 -1.94 4.48 15.50
CA THR A 21 -2.57 5.06 16.70
C THR A 21 -4.09 4.94 16.64
N GLU A 22 -4.69 5.29 15.50
CA GLU A 22 -6.13 5.17 15.26
C GLU A 22 -6.60 3.71 15.31
N MET A 23 -5.82 2.79 14.75
CA MET A 23 -6.07 1.34 14.82
C MET A 23 -6.05 0.84 16.27
N HIS A 24 -5.02 1.18 17.04
CA HIS A 24 -4.94 0.77 18.44
C HIS A 24 -6.09 1.32 19.29
N ALA A 25 -6.63 2.49 18.94
CA ALA A 25 -7.80 3.04 19.64
C ALA A 25 -9.08 2.22 19.40
N VAL A 26 -9.21 1.55 18.25
CA VAL A 26 -10.41 0.76 17.92
C VAL A 26 -10.25 -0.75 18.17
N MET A 27 -9.03 -1.28 18.10
CA MET A 27 -8.73 -2.71 18.25
C MET A 27 -7.96 -3.04 19.54
N GLY A 28 -7.46 -2.04 20.26
CA GLY A 28 -6.50 -2.25 21.33
C GLY A 28 -5.07 -2.48 20.83
N VAL A 29 -4.14 -2.62 21.76
CA VAL A 29 -2.72 -2.87 21.46
C VAL A 29 -2.46 -4.38 21.56
N ASN A 30 -2.09 -5.00 20.44
CA ASN A 30 -1.72 -6.41 20.38
C ASN A 30 -0.39 -6.59 19.63
N GLY A 31 0.70 -6.75 20.38
CA GLY A 31 2.04 -6.97 19.82
C GLY A 31 2.59 -5.79 19.02
N SER A 32 3.63 -6.06 18.22
CA SER A 32 4.22 -5.08 17.30
C SER A 32 3.70 -5.34 15.89
N PRO A 33 2.98 -4.40 15.26
CA PRO A 33 2.45 -4.58 13.92
C PRO A 33 3.58 -4.68 12.90
N VAL A 34 3.42 -5.59 11.94
CA VAL A 34 4.30 -5.71 10.77
C VAL A 34 3.67 -4.91 9.64
N VAL A 35 4.11 -3.67 9.46
CA VAL A 35 3.68 -2.81 8.35
C VAL A 35 4.48 -3.18 7.11
N ASP A 36 3.80 -3.76 6.12
CA ASP A 36 4.42 -4.30 4.91
C ASP A 36 4.78 -3.18 3.93
N HIS A 37 3.78 -2.36 3.60
CA HIS A 37 3.95 -1.27 2.66
C HIS A 37 2.99 -0.12 2.97
N LEU A 38 3.32 1.05 2.43
CA LEU A 38 2.43 2.20 2.37
C LEU A 38 2.06 2.48 0.91
N CYS A 39 0.92 3.13 0.69
CA CYS A 39 0.45 3.45 -0.64
C CYS A 39 0.28 4.97 -0.81
N TYR A 40 0.87 5.48 -1.88
CA TYR A 40 0.62 6.82 -2.39
C TYR A 40 -0.25 6.75 -3.64
N ARG A 41 -1.29 7.57 -3.70
CA ARG A 41 -2.13 7.70 -4.89
C ARG A 41 -1.81 9.01 -5.61
N ALA A 42 -1.50 8.93 -6.89
CA ALA A 42 -1.41 10.11 -7.74
C ALA A 42 -2.82 10.59 -8.16
N ALA A 43 -3.00 11.91 -8.29
CA ALA A 43 -4.21 12.53 -8.81
C ALA A 43 -4.27 12.49 -10.34
N THR A 44 -3.10 12.51 -11.01
CA THR A 44 -3.01 12.55 -12.48
C THR A 44 -1.99 11.54 -13.02
N LEU A 45 -2.10 11.17 -14.30
CA LEU A 45 -1.12 10.31 -14.95
C LEU A 45 0.26 10.99 -15.12
N PRO A 46 0.36 12.29 -15.48
CA PRO A 46 1.66 12.98 -15.47
C PRO A 46 2.35 12.91 -14.10
N GLU A 47 1.62 13.20 -13.02
CA GLU A 47 2.14 13.08 -11.65
C GLU A 47 2.59 11.65 -11.33
N TYR A 48 1.81 10.64 -11.71
CA TYR A 48 2.20 9.24 -11.54
C TYR A 48 3.53 8.93 -12.23
N LEU A 49 3.74 9.41 -13.46
CA LEU A 49 5.00 9.20 -14.19
C LEU A 49 6.17 9.96 -13.56
N GLU A 50 5.96 11.19 -13.10
CA GLU A 50 6.96 11.98 -12.37
C GLU A 50 7.38 11.27 -11.08
N LEU A 51 6.41 10.82 -10.28
CA LEU A 51 6.66 10.13 -9.02
C LEU A 51 7.31 8.76 -9.22
N LYS A 52 7.02 8.04 -10.31
CA LYS A 52 7.76 6.84 -10.69
C LYS A 52 9.24 7.12 -10.90
N ALA A 53 9.59 8.20 -11.60
CA ALA A 53 10.98 8.58 -11.82
C ALA A 53 11.69 8.93 -10.49
N VAL A 54 10.98 9.62 -9.59
CA VAL A 54 11.49 9.91 -8.24
C VAL A 54 11.70 8.61 -7.45
N LEU A 55 10.70 7.73 -7.39
CA LEU A 55 10.79 6.47 -6.65
C LEU A 55 11.88 5.53 -7.18
N ALA A 56 12.10 5.50 -8.50
CA ALA A 56 13.19 4.73 -9.11
C ALA A 56 14.59 5.18 -8.67
N ALA A 57 14.76 6.44 -8.23
CA ALA A 57 16.01 6.92 -7.65
C ALA A 57 16.17 6.55 -6.17
N HIS A 58 15.07 6.21 -5.48
CA HIS A 58 15.01 5.96 -4.05
C HIS A 58 14.69 4.50 -3.67
N GLY A 59 14.53 3.62 -4.66
CA GLY A 59 14.23 2.21 -4.45
C GLY A 59 14.39 1.37 -5.71
N VAL A 60 14.15 0.08 -5.53
CA VAL A 60 14.13 -0.92 -6.60
C VAL A 60 12.69 -1.20 -6.98
N LEU A 61 12.33 -0.99 -8.25
CA LEU A 61 11.03 -1.41 -8.77
C LEU A 61 10.91 -2.93 -8.67
N LEU A 62 9.90 -3.41 -7.95
CA LEU A 62 9.57 -4.83 -7.85
C LEU A 62 8.66 -5.25 -9.01
N VAL A 63 7.60 -4.47 -9.23
CA VAL A 63 6.65 -4.69 -10.33
C VAL A 63 5.95 -3.39 -10.69
N GLU A 64 5.54 -3.28 -11.94
CA GLU A 64 4.45 -2.42 -12.33
C GLU A 64 3.42 -3.25 -13.11
N GLY A 65 2.19 -3.25 -12.64
CA GLY A 65 1.11 -4.07 -13.21
C GLY A 65 -0.22 -3.36 -13.24
N MET A 66 -1.15 -3.90 -14.03
CA MET A 66 -2.54 -3.47 -14.07
C MET A 66 -3.32 -4.09 -12.92
N ILE A 67 -3.75 -3.26 -11.98
CA ILE A 67 -4.54 -3.66 -10.81
C ILE A 67 -5.80 -2.80 -10.77
N GLY A 68 -6.98 -3.44 -10.81
CA GLY A 68 -8.26 -2.73 -10.74
C GLY A 68 -8.49 -1.71 -11.87
N GLY A 69 -7.86 -1.95 -13.04
CA GLY A 69 -8.00 -1.14 -14.25
C GLY A 69 -7.03 0.05 -14.34
N ARG A 70 -5.96 0.08 -13.55
CA ARG A 70 -4.93 1.13 -13.58
C ARG A 70 -3.54 0.58 -13.24
N PRO A 71 -2.46 1.24 -13.67
CA PRO A 71 -1.10 0.94 -13.22
C PRO A 71 -0.95 1.15 -11.71
N ILE A 72 -0.30 0.19 -11.07
CA ILE A 72 0.26 0.33 -9.74
C ILE A 72 1.70 -0.16 -9.81
N ALA A 73 2.62 0.66 -9.33
CA ALA A 73 4.04 0.33 -9.26
C ALA A 73 4.44 0.14 -7.80
N THR A 74 5.14 -0.95 -7.50
CA THR A 74 5.62 -1.27 -6.15
C THR A 74 7.14 -1.17 -6.12
N TYR A 75 7.67 -0.40 -5.17
CA TYR A 75 9.10 -0.21 -4.98
C TYR A 75 9.52 -0.70 -3.59
N ARG A 76 10.60 -1.48 -3.55
CA ARG A 76 11.37 -1.71 -2.31
C ARG A 76 12.28 -0.51 -2.10
N LEU A 77 12.11 0.22 -1.02
CA LEU A 77 12.87 1.43 -0.74
C LEU A 77 14.33 1.09 -0.38
N HIS A 78 15.28 1.89 -0.86
CA HIS A 78 16.69 1.79 -0.42
C HIS A 78 16.85 2.12 1.06
N GLN A 79 16.03 3.07 1.54
CA GLN A 79 15.90 3.42 2.95
C GLN A 79 14.45 3.15 3.36
N PRO A 80 14.17 2.22 4.29
CA PRO A 80 12.79 2.02 4.76
C PRO A 80 12.29 3.26 5.50
N VAL A 81 10.97 3.43 5.52
CA VAL A 81 10.34 4.42 6.42
C VAL A 81 10.39 3.86 7.84
N CYS A 82 10.99 4.60 8.76
CA CYS A 82 11.16 4.15 10.15
C CYS A 82 10.44 5.08 11.13
N TRP A 83 9.70 4.47 12.07
CA TRP A 83 9.13 5.14 13.24
C TRP A 83 9.21 4.23 14.46
N GLU A 84 9.95 4.64 15.49
CA GLU A 84 10.27 3.80 16.65
C GLU A 84 10.79 2.41 16.24
N GLN A 85 10.07 1.32 16.58
CA GLN A 85 10.41 -0.05 16.18
C GLN A 85 9.72 -0.50 14.88
N VAL A 86 8.89 0.35 14.27
CA VAL A 86 8.20 0.06 13.01
C VAL A 86 9.09 0.43 11.84
N THR A 87 9.19 -0.48 10.87
CA THR A 87 9.87 -0.27 9.59
C THR A 87 8.92 -0.62 8.46
N VAL A 88 8.80 0.26 7.47
CA VAL A 88 8.02 0.02 6.24
C VAL A 88 8.98 -0.06 5.06
N PRO A 89 9.25 -1.25 4.52
CA PRO A 89 10.25 -1.44 3.46
C PRO A 89 9.76 -1.01 2.07
N CYS A 90 8.46 -1.06 1.82
CA CYS A 90 7.91 -0.91 0.48
C CYS A 90 6.92 0.26 0.37
N ILE A 91 6.84 0.81 -0.85
CA ILE A 91 5.81 1.77 -1.23
C ILE A 91 5.14 1.35 -2.53
N GLU A 92 3.81 1.37 -2.53
CA GLU A 92 3.00 1.36 -3.74
C GLU A 92 2.74 2.79 -4.22
N LEU A 93 2.84 2.99 -5.52
CA LEU A 93 2.37 4.18 -6.22
C LEU A 93 1.21 3.75 -7.11
N ALA A 94 0.01 4.26 -6.84
CA ALA A 94 -1.18 3.96 -7.61
C ALA A 94 -1.54 5.12 -8.56
N ALA A 95 -1.73 4.81 -9.84
CA ALA A 95 -2.29 5.76 -10.80
C ALA A 95 -3.72 6.17 -10.41
N PRO A 96 -4.22 7.33 -10.87
CA PRO A 96 -5.63 7.67 -10.72
C PRO A 96 -6.50 6.65 -11.47
N LYS A 97 -7.66 6.30 -10.89
CA LYS A 97 -8.62 5.44 -11.58
C LYS A 97 -9.44 6.26 -12.58
N ALA A 98 -9.55 5.78 -13.82
CA ALA A 98 -10.35 6.44 -14.84
C ALA A 98 -11.80 6.71 -14.37
N GLY A 99 -12.32 7.90 -14.68
CA GLY A 99 -13.67 8.31 -14.30
C GLY A 99 -13.86 8.66 -12.82
N ARG A 100 -12.78 8.69 -12.01
CA ARG A 100 -12.83 9.12 -10.61
C ARG A 100 -11.85 10.27 -10.38
N SER A 101 -12.30 11.28 -9.66
CA SER A 101 -11.40 12.31 -9.13
C SER A 101 -10.75 11.79 -7.86
N HIS A 102 -9.42 11.89 -7.79
CA HIS A 102 -8.63 11.49 -6.64
C HIS A 102 -7.80 12.67 -6.16
N GLN A 103 -7.71 12.84 -4.84
CA GLN A 103 -6.69 13.71 -4.27
C GLN A 103 -5.38 12.93 -4.22
N ALA A 104 -4.28 13.60 -4.58
CA ALA A 104 -2.95 13.04 -4.45
C ALA A 104 -2.58 12.94 -2.97
N GLY A 105 -1.87 11.87 -2.60
CA GLY A 105 -1.38 11.72 -1.24
C GLY A 105 -1.22 10.28 -0.77
N LEU A 106 -0.66 10.17 0.44
CA LEU A 106 -0.67 8.94 1.22
C LEU A 106 -2.12 8.54 1.52
N GLU A 107 -2.50 7.32 1.16
CA GLU A 107 -3.87 6.86 1.29
C GLU A 107 -4.03 5.77 2.35
N HIS A 108 -3.13 4.78 2.33
CA HIS A 108 -3.23 3.64 3.20
C HIS A 108 -1.88 3.00 3.53
N ILE A 109 -1.89 2.13 4.53
CA ILE A 109 -0.84 1.16 4.81
C ILE A 109 -1.44 -0.24 4.82
N GLU A 110 -0.61 -1.25 4.57
CA GLU A 110 -1.01 -2.65 4.69
C GLU A 110 -0.14 -3.38 5.72
N LEU A 111 -0.78 -4.23 6.53
CA LEU A 111 -0.14 -5.00 7.60
C LEU A 111 -0.24 -6.50 7.30
N VAL A 112 0.83 -7.23 7.59
CA VAL A 112 0.81 -8.70 7.58
C VAL A 112 0.22 -9.22 8.88
N VAL A 113 -0.78 -10.09 8.77
CA VAL A 113 -1.44 -10.74 9.91
C VAL A 113 -1.52 -12.26 9.71
N PRO A 114 -1.49 -13.06 10.79
CA PRO A 114 -1.50 -14.51 10.67
C PRO A 114 -2.85 -15.09 10.21
N SER A 115 -3.95 -14.36 10.38
CA SER A 115 -5.29 -14.81 9.98
C SER A 115 -6.27 -13.64 9.92
N LEU A 116 -6.88 -13.43 8.75
CA LEU A 116 -7.94 -12.44 8.55
C LEU A 116 -9.22 -12.82 9.29
N THR A 117 -9.59 -14.09 9.24
CA THR A 117 -10.82 -14.60 9.91
C THR A 117 -10.72 -14.48 11.42
N ALA A 118 -9.57 -14.81 12.01
CA ALA A 118 -9.35 -14.60 13.44
C ALA A 118 -9.34 -13.12 13.80
N LEU A 119 -8.78 -12.25 12.96
CA LEU A 119 -8.77 -10.80 13.19
C LEU A 119 -10.19 -10.23 13.26
N VAL A 120 -11.05 -10.61 12.31
CA VAL A 120 -12.47 -10.23 12.31
C VAL A 120 -13.20 -10.81 13.52
N ALA A 121 -13.01 -12.09 13.82
CA ALA A 121 -13.70 -12.76 14.92
C ALA A 121 -13.33 -12.19 16.31
N THR A 122 -12.09 -11.72 16.48
CA THR A 122 -11.60 -11.13 17.73
C THR A 122 -12.01 -9.67 17.92
N HIS A 123 -12.44 -8.99 16.86
CA HIS A 123 -12.90 -7.59 16.90
C HIS A 123 -14.27 -7.45 16.22
N PRO A 124 -15.34 -8.07 16.76
CA PRO A 124 -16.65 -8.12 16.10
C PRO A 124 -17.32 -6.76 15.93
N ASP A 125 -16.95 -5.76 16.73
CA ASP A 125 -17.49 -4.40 16.65
C ASP A 125 -16.72 -3.49 15.67
N VAL A 126 -15.62 -3.96 15.09
CA VAL A 126 -14.82 -3.20 14.12
C VAL A 126 -15.37 -3.42 12.71
N PRO A 127 -15.71 -2.34 11.96
CA PRO A 127 -16.38 -2.45 10.68
C PRO A 127 -15.39 -2.78 9.53
N PHE A 128 -14.79 -3.96 9.56
CA PHE A 128 -13.92 -4.42 8.48
C PHE A 128 -14.69 -4.56 7.16
N LYS A 129 -14.07 -4.13 6.07
CA LYS A 129 -14.45 -4.45 4.70
C LYS A 129 -13.83 -5.78 4.33
N THR A 130 -14.62 -6.84 4.31
CA THR A 130 -14.16 -8.22 4.09
C THR A 130 -14.42 -8.73 2.66
N GLY A 131 -14.69 -7.84 1.70
CA GLY A 131 -15.06 -8.24 0.34
C GLY A 131 -14.01 -9.06 -0.41
N ASN A 132 -12.73 -8.95 -0.02
CA ASN A 132 -11.60 -9.67 -0.61
C ASN A 132 -11.05 -10.78 0.31
N ILE A 133 -11.75 -11.15 1.39
CA ILE A 133 -11.23 -12.10 2.39
C ILE A 133 -10.98 -13.51 1.83
N ASP A 134 -11.73 -13.88 0.79
CA ASP A 134 -11.65 -15.18 0.10
C ASP A 134 -10.89 -15.10 -1.23
N ASP A 135 -10.17 -14.01 -1.51
CA ASP A 135 -9.31 -13.94 -2.69
C ASP A 135 -8.24 -15.05 -2.63
N GLU A 136 -8.13 -15.83 -3.70
CA GLU A 136 -7.26 -17.00 -3.73
C GLU A 136 -5.77 -16.65 -3.86
N ARG A 137 -5.45 -15.41 -4.24
CA ARG A 137 -4.08 -14.98 -4.55
C ARG A 137 -3.47 -14.19 -3.40
N ASN A 138 -4.09 -13.09 -3.02
CA ASN A 138 -3.66 -12.24 -1.93
C ASN A 138 -4.89 -11.69 -1.19
N PRO A 139 -5.51 -12.50 -0.32
CA PRO A 139 -6.68 -12.07 0.42
C PRO A 139 -6.34 -10.91 1.34
N ASP A 140 -7.25 -9.94 1.37
CA ASP A 140 -7.15 -8.76 2.21
C ASP A 140 -8.49 -8.38 2.85
N ILE A 141 -8.40 -7.67 3.98
CA ILE A 141 -9.54 -6.94 4.54
C ILE A 141 -9.13 -5.50 4.82
N GLY A 142 -10.07 -4.57 4.74
CA GLY A 142 -9.84 -3.15 4.96
C GLY A 142 -10.50 -2.60 6.22
N LEU A 143 -9.84 -1.64 6.87
CA LEU A 143 -10.38 -0.81 7.94
C LEU A 143 -10.22 0.67 7.57
N MET A 144 -11.35 1.38 7.45
CA MET A 144 -11.33 2.82 7.20
C MET A 144 -11.19 3.57 8.54
N LEU A 145 -10.26 4.50 8.60
CA LEU A 145 -9.96 5.34 9.75
C LEU A 145 -10.07 6.83 9.35
N PRO A 146 -10.13 7.77 10.31
CA PRO A 146 -10.21 9.19 10.00
C PRO A 146 -9.08 9.71 9.12
N SER A 147 -7.84 9.23 9.33
CA SER A 147 -6.66 9.71 8.61
C SER A 147 -6.35 8.94 7.32
N GLY A 148 -7.04 7.84 7.03
CA GLY A 148 -6.78 6.99 5.88
C GLY A 148 -7.31 5.58 6.07
N GLN A 149 -6.71 4.61 5.39
CA GLN A 149 -7.11 3.22 5.49
C GLN A 149 -5.94 2.34 5.97
N ILE A 150 -6.27 1.29 6.73
CA ILE A 150 -5.38 0.15 6.90
C ILE A 150 -5.98 -1.03 6.16
N LYS A 151 -5.15 -1.82 5.49
CA LYS A 151 -5.55 -3.18 5.09
C LYS A 151 -4.68 -4.21 5.79
N PHE A 152 -5.20 -5.43 5.82
CA PHE A 152 -4.54 -6.57 6.42
C PHE A 152 -4.53 -7.69 5.42
N HIS A 153 -3.38 -8.31 5.23
CA HIS A 153 -3.16 -9.42 4.30
C HIS A 153 -2.27 -10.47 4.97
N LEU A 154 -2.14 -11.65 4.36
CA LEU A 154 -1.57 -12.82 5.03
C LEU A 154 -0.05 -12.97 4.89
N ARG A 155 0.56 -12.29 3.93
CA ARG A 155 1.97 -12.46 3.56
C ARG A 155 2.55 -11.16 2.99
N PRO A 156 3.85 -10.91 3.10
CA PRO A 156 4.48 -9.71 2.55
C PRO A 156 4.20 -9.54 1.05
N LEU A 157 3.93 -8.32 0.60
CA LEU A 157 3.60 -8.03 -0.80
C LEU A 157 4.76 -8.41 -1.74
N GLU A 158 6.00 -8.25 -1.29
CA GLU A 158 7.18 -8.65 -2.05
C GLU A 158 7.17 -10.15 -2.41
N GLU A 159 6.76 -11.03 -1.47
CA GLU A 159 6.63 -12.46 -1.75
C GLU A 159 5.49 -12.77 -2.71
N VAL A 160 4.40 -11.99 -2.66
CA VAL A 160 3.28 -12.12 -3.61
C VAL A 160 3.77 -11.75 -5.02
N ILE A 161 4.48 -10.62 -5.14
CA ILE A 161 5.02 -10.13 -6.40
C ILE A 161 6.00 -11.14 -7.01
N ASP A 162 6.92 -11.69 -6.21
CA ASP A 162 7.89 -12.69 -6.69
C ASP A 162 7.17 -13.92 -7.26
N GLU A 163 6.14 -14.41 -6.57
CA GLU A 163 5.32 -15.53 -7.06
C GLU A 163 4.57 -15.17 -8.35
N GLU A 164 3.96 -13.99 -8.43
CA GLU A 164 3.25 -13.53 -9.63
C GLU A 164 4.19 -13.40 -10.83
N LEU A 165 5.42 -12.91 -10.62
CA LEU A 165 6.44 -12.84 -11.67
C LEU A 165 6.88 -14.23 -12.12
N CYS A 166 7.12 -15.15 -11.18
CA CYS A 166 7.51 -16.53 -11.49
C CYS A 166 6.42 -17.31 -12.23
N THR A 167 5.14 -17.06 -11.90
CA THR A 167 3.99 -17.74 -12.49
C THR A 167 3.42 -17.03 -13.73
N GLY A 168 3.87 -15.81 -14.02
CA GLY A 168 3.34 -14.97 -15.10
C GLY A 168 1.94 -14.41 -14.80
N ALA A 169 1.55 -14.32 -13.52
CA ALA A 169 0.25 -13.82 -13.07
C ALA A 169 0.16 -12.29 -13.02
N VAL A 170 1.28 -11.59 -13.17
CA VAL A 170 1.31 -10.12 -13.33
C VAL A 170 0.65 -9.75 -14.65
N VAL A 171 -0.39 -8.91 -14.58
CA VAL A 171 -0.99 -8.32 -15.77
C VAL A 171 -0.16 -7.09 -16.17
N PRO A 172 0.50 -7.08 -17.33
CA PRO A 172 1.36 -5.96 -17.71
C PRO A 172 0.55 -4.70 -18.00
N VAL A 173 1.17 -3.54 -17.79
CA VAL A 173 0.62 -2.26 -18.27
C VAL A 173 0.64 -2.27 -19.81
N PRO A 174 -0.50 -1.98 -20.49
CA PRO A 174 -0.53 -1.90 -21.94
C PRO A 174 0.48 -0.87 -22.47
N ALA A 175 1.13 -1.17 -23.59
CA ALA A 175 2.16 -0.30 -24.15
C ALA A 175 1.61 1.08 -24.55
N ASP A 176 0.33 1.16 -24.90
CA ASP A 176 -0.43 2.34 -25.28
C ASP A 176 -1.14 3.02 -24.10
N TYR A 177 -0.99 2.51 -22.85
CA TYR A 177 -1.72 3.04 -21.69
C TYR A 177 -1.42 4.53 -21.44
N TYR A 178 -0.21 4.96 -21.74
CA TYR A 178 0.25 6.34 -21.55
C TYR A 178 0.18 7.19 -22.82
N ASP A 179 -0.40 6.68 -23.91
CA ASP A 179 -0.50 7.42 -25.16
C ASP A 179 -1.34 8.70 -24.98
N GLY A 180 -0.85 9.80 -25.54
CA GLY A 180 -1.53 11.10 -25.48
C GLY A 180 -1.26 11.91 -24.20
N LEU A 181 -0.32 11.47 -23.36
CA LEU A 181 0.30 12.28 -22.31
C LEU A 181 1.50 13.08 -22.84
#